data_AF-A0A3N6HWS1-F1
#
_entry.id   AF-A0A3N6HWS1-F1
#
_cell.length_a   1.000
_cell.length_b   1.000
_cell.length_c   1.000
_cell.angle_alpha   90.00
_cell.angle_beta   90.00
_cell.angle_gamma   90.00
#
_symmetry.space_group_name_H-M   'P 1'
#
loop_
_entity.id
_entity.type
_entity.pdbx_description
1 polymer ?
#
loop_
_entity_poly.entity_id
_entity_poly.type
_entity_poly.pdbx_seq_one_letter_code
_entity_poly.pdbx_strand_id
1 'polypeptide(L)'
;MGDAEFNKVRLRKLKILSEYYAEDTRRREKLAADLAEADQEMAALADGSLDLPCLVRITPGPKQTVYHSADAPCGRVRDRDNYREYSEYEALEEVEEVDYYLERCTACDWDKAAKDHALNVDRRDPVQGV
;
A
#
# COMPACT_ATOMS: atom_id res chain seq x y z
N MET A 1 -15.32 58.59 12.06
CA MET A 1 -14.60 57.59 11.25
C MET A 1 -15.45 57.33 10.02
N GLY A 2 -15.00 57.77 8.85
CA GLY A 2 -15.83 57.80 7.64
C GLY A 2 -15.85 56.47 6.89
N ASP A 3 -16.93 56.21 6.15
CA ASP A 3 -17.16 54.98 5.37
C ASP A 3 -15.98 54.56 4.48
N ALA A 4 -15.18 55.53 4.02
CA ALA A 4 -13.97 55.29 3.23
C ALA A 4 -12.88 54.53 4.01
N GLU A 5 -12.71 54.84 5.30
CA GLU A 5 -11.67 54.24 6.15
C GLU A 5 -12.07 52.80 6.52
N PHE A 6 -13.35 52.57 6.80
CA PHE A 6 -13.92 51.24 6.98
C PHE A 6 -13.77 50.37 5.73
N ASN A 7 -14.11 50.91 4.55
CA ASN A 7 -13.96 50.19 3.29
C ASN A 7 -12.50 49.83 2.98
N LYS A 8 -11.54 50.71 3.30
CA LYS A 8 -10.12 50.41 3.14
C LYS A 8 -9.68 49.21 3.99
N VAL A 9 -10.12 49.14 5.24
CA VAL A 9 -9.83 48.00 6.13
C VAL A 9 -10.50 46.73 5.63
N ARG A 10 -11.75 46.82 5.17
CA ARG A 10 -12.49 45.69 4.59
C ARG A 10 -11.77 45.11 3.36
N LEU A 11 -11.34 45.97 2.42
CA LEU A 11 -10.62 45.54 1.24
C LEU A 11 -9.27 44.90 1.60
N ARG A 12 -8.55 45.46 2.57
CA ARG A 12 -7.31 44.86 3.08
C ARG A 12 -7.56 43.47 3.68
N LYS A 13 -8.62 43.30 4.48
CA LYS A 13 -9.00 41.99 5.04
C LYS A 13 -9.29 40.98 3.93
N LEU A 14 -10.08 41.36 2.93
CA LEU A 14 -10.42 40.48 1.80
C LEU A 14 -9.19 40.06 1.01
N LYS A 15 -8.26 41.01 0.77
CA LYS A 15 -6.98 40.72 0.11
C LYS A 15 -6.16 39.68 0.89
N ILE A 16 -6.00 39.89 2.20
CA ILE A 16 -5.27 38.95 3.06
C ILE A 16 -5.91 37.55 3.01
N LEU A 17 -7.24 37.47 3.08
CA LEU A 17 -7.95 36.19 2.99
C LEU A 17 -7.75 35.53 1.62
N SER A 18 -7.84 36.28 0.53
CA SER A 18 -7.62 35.72 -0.81
C SER A 18 -6.19 35.23 -1.01
N GLU A 19 -5.19 35.96 -0.48
CA GLU A 19 -3.79 35.56 -0.54
C GLU A 19 -3.55 34.30 0.30
N TYR A 20 -4.14 34.23 1.50
CA TYR A 20 -4.08 33.05 2.36
C TYR A 20 -4.67 31.80 1.68
N TYR A 21 -5.88 31.90 1.13
CA TYR A 21 -6.51 30.75 0.46
C TYR A 21 -5.74 30.32 -0.80
N ALA A 22 -5.20 31.27 -1.57
CA ALA A 22 -4.38 30.94 -2.73
C ALA A 22 -3.10 30.18 -2.32
N GLU A 23 -2.45 30.62 -1.24
CA GLU A 23 -1.25 29.97 -0.71
C GLU A 23 -1.56 28.58 -0.11
N ASP A 24 -2.67 28.44 0.62
CA ASP A 24 -3.10 27.14 1.16
C ASP A 24 -3.39 26.12 0.04
N THR A 25 -4.09 26.54 -1.02
CA THR A 25 -4.31 25.70 -2.20
C THR A 25 -3.00 25.26 -2.84
N ARG A 26 -2.06 26.18 -3.07
CA ARG A 26 -0.75 25.83 -3.65
C ARG A 26 0.02 24.83 -2.79
N ARG A 27 -0.01 24.98 -1.47
CA ARG A 27 0.64 24.05 -0.54
C ARG A 27 0.02 22.66 -0.61
N ARG A 28 -1.32 22.57 -0.67
CA ARG A 28 -2.02 21.30 -0.81
C ARG A 28 -1.71 20.61 -2.14
N GLU A 29 -1.72 21.36 -3.24
CA GLU A 29 -1.38 20.84 -4.56
C GLU A 29 0.06 20.34 -4.61
N LYS A 30 1.00 21.11 -4.05
CA LYS A 30 2.40 20.69 -3.94
C LYS A 30 2.54 19.42 -3.10
N LEU A 31 1.93 19.37 -1.91
CA LEU A 31 1.99 18.18 -1.05
C LEU A 31 1.42 16.95 -1.75
N ALA A 32 0.30 17.10 -2.48
CA ALA A 32 -0.29 16.01 -3.24
C ALA A 32 0.64 15.52 -4.37
N ALA A 33 1.35 16.44 -5.05
CA ALA A 33 2.34 16.08 -6.05
C ALA A 33 3.56 15.37 -5.43
N ASP A 34 4.10 15.90 -4.33
CA ASP A 34 5.24 15.32 -3.62
C ASP A 34 4.92 13.90 -3.11
N LEU A 35 3.70 13.66 -2.62
CA LEU A 35 3.22 12.32 -2.22
C LEU A 35 3.09 11.38 -3.41
N ALA A 36 2.53 11.85 -4.52
CA ALA A 36 2.39 11.03 -5.73
C ALA A 36 3.74 10.65 -6.35
N GLU A 37 4.75 11.52 -6.24
CA GLU A 37 6.13 11.23 -6.64
C GLU A 37 6.74 10.17 -5.72
N ALA A 38 6.60 10.31 -4.40
CA ALA A 38 7.07 9.31 -3.44
C ALA A 38 6.39 7.94 -3.65
N ASP A 39 5.09 7.89 -3.93
CA ASP A 39 4.37 6.66 -4.24
C ASP A 39 4.91 5.99 -5.52
N GLN A 40 5.27 6.78 -6.54
CA GLN A 40 5.88 6.27 -7.77
C GLN A 40 7.30 5.73 -7.52
N GLU A 41 8.11 6.43 -6.73
CA GLU A 41 9.44 5.97 -6.34
C GLU A 41 9.36 4.67 -5.53
N MET A 42 8.45 4.60 -4.54
CA MET A 42 8.21 3.38 -3.78
C MET A 42 7.74 2.24 -4.69
N ALA A 43 6.84 2.50 -5.64
CA ALA A 43 6.39 1.49 -6.59
C ALA A 43 7.49 1.04 -7.57
N ALA A 44 8.42 1.93 -7.94
CA ALA A 44 9.57 1.60 -8.79
C ALA A 44 10.66 0.82 -8.04
N LEU A 45 10.82 1.09 -6.73
CA LEU A 45 11.74 0.38 -5.84
C LEU A 45 11.15 -0.93 -5.31
N ALA A 46 9.82 -1.06 -5.30
CA ALA A 46 9.09 -2.30 -5.09
C ALA A 46 9.31 -3.25 -6.27
N ASP A 47 10.51 -3.78 -6.36
CA ASP A 47 10.86 -4.89 -7.24
C ASP A 47 10.00 -6.11 -6.86
N GLY A 48 9.79 -7.04 -7.79
CA GLY A 48 9.01 -8.28 -7.59
C GLY A 48 9.59 -9.23 -6.51
N SER A 49 10.65 -8.78 -5.84
CA SER A 49 11.40 -9.34 -4.71
C SER A 49 10.88 -8.89 -3.34
N LEU A 50 9.85 -8.05 -3.25
CA LEU A 50 9.19 -7.83 -1.96
C LEU A 50 8.73 -9.18 -1.42
N ASP A 51 9.09 -9.49 -0.18
CA ASP A 51 8.62 -10.67 0.53
C ASP A 51 7.15 -10.45 0.89
N LEU A 52 6.25 -10.73 -0.05
CA LEU A 52 4.84 -10.40 0.10
C LEU A 52 4.15 -11.41 1.01
N PRO A 53 3.14 -11.00 1.79
CA PRO A 53 2.33 -11.95 2.52
C PRO A 53 1.52 -12.79 1.51
N CYS A 54 1.64 -14.10 1.65
CA CYS A 54 0.98 -15.08 0.82
C CYS A 54 0.15 -16.06 1.65
N LEU A 55 -0.78 -16.73 0.98
CA LEU A 55 -1.71 -17.70 1.54
C LEU A 55 -1.40 -19.07 0.95
N VAL A 56 -0.98 -19.97 1.83
CA VAL A 56 -0.71 -21.38 1.51
C VAL A 56 -1.83 -22.23 2.11
N ARG A 57 -2.41 -23.12 1.31
CA ARG A 57 -3.55 -23.94 1.73
C ARG A 57 -3.12 -24.96 2.80
N ILE A 58 -3.83 -24.99 3.93
CA ILE A 58 -3.61 -25.97 5.02
C ILE A 58 -4.58 -27.15 4.98
N THR A 59 -5.70 -27.03 4.27
CA THR A 59 -6.73 -28.07 4.26
C THR A 59 -6.24 -29.33 3.54
N PRO A 60 -6.53 -30.54 4.08
CA PRO A 60 -6.20 -31.79 3.42
C PRO A 60 -6.76 -31.87 2.00
N GLY A 61 -5.94 -32.37 1.08
CA GLY A 61 -6.25 -32.54 -0.35
C GLY A 61 -4.96 -32.74 -1.14
N PRO A 62 -5.03 -32.77 -2.48
CA PRO A 62 -3.84 -32.82 -3.31
C PRO A 62 -2.90 -31.66 -2.97
N LYS A 63 -1.59 -31.94 -2.85
CA LYS A 63 -0.57 -30.90 -2.73
C LYS A 63 -0.77 -29.91 -3.89
N GLN A 64 -0.98 -28.64 -3.58
CA GLN A 64 -1.01 -27.59 -4.59
C GLN A 64 0.35 -26.93 -4.65
N THR A 65 0.83 -26.72 -5.87
CA THR A 65 2.09 -26.04 -6.15
C THR A 65 1.89 -24.53 -6.30
N VAL A 66 0.79 -23.99 -5.76
CA VAL A 66 0.46 -22.57 -5.91
C VAL A 66 0.08 -21.95 -4.57
N TYR A 67 0.57 -20.73 -4.34
CA TYR A 67 0.14 -19.88 -3.25
C TYR A 67 -0.54 -18.62 -3.79
N HIS A 68 -1.34 -17.98 -2.95
CA HIS A 68 -2.13 -16.80 -3.33
C HIS A 68 -1.64 -15.56 -2.59
N SER A 69 -1.84 -14.37 -3.16
CA SER A 69 -1.58 -13.13 -2.41
C SER A 69 -2.53 -13.04 -1.21
N ALA A 70 -2.01 -12.66 -0.04
CA ALA A 70 -2.83 -12.39 1.14
C ALA A 70 -3.56 -11.04 1.04
N ASP A 71 -2.93 -10.07 0.38
CA ASP A 71 -3.44 -8.71 0.22
C ASP A 71 -4.43 -8.58 -0.97
N ALA A 72 -4.19 -9.33 -2.05
CA ALA A 72 -5.07 -9.37 -3.23
C ALA A 72 -5.36 -10.82 -3.71
N PRO A 73 -6.06 -11.64 -2.90
CA PRO A 73 -6.35 -13.03 -3.27
C PRO A 73 -7.34 -13.12 -4.43
N CYS A 74 -7.12 -14.09 -5.32
CA CYS A 74 -8.09 -14.42 -6.37
C CYS A 74 -9.31 -15.16 -5.79
N GLY A 75 -10.41 -15.25 -6.56
CA GLY A 75 -11.65 -15.91 -6.13
C GLY A 75 -11.59 -17.42 -5.86
N ARG A 76 -10.40 -18.05 -5.96
CA ARG A 76 -10.15 -19.42 -5.51
C ARG A 76 -9.99 -19.50 -3.98
N VAL A 77 -9.53 -18.41 -3.34
CA VAL A 77 -9.47 -18.27 -1.88
C VAL A 77 -10.87 -17.92 -1.37
N ARG A 78 -11.76 -18.90 -1.30
CA ARG A 78 -13.16 -18.69 -0.89
C ARG A 78 -13.33 -18.58 0.62
N ASP A 79 -12.47 -19.27 1.36
CA ASP A 79 -12.50 -19.37 2.80
C ASP A 79 -11.05 -19.28 3.30
N ARG A 80 -10.72 -18.16 3.97
CA ARG A 80 -9.35 -17.89 4.43
C ARG A 80 -8.94 -18.82 5.57
N ASP A 81 -9.88 -19.43 6.30
CA ASP A 81 -9.57 -20.35 7.40
C ASP A 81 -8.92 -21.65 6.89
N ASN A 82 -9.04 -21.92 5.59
CA ASN A 82 -8.38 -23.03 4.90
C ASN A 82 -6.94 -22.72 4.45
N TYR A 83 -6.44 -21.52 4.75
CA TYR A 83 -5.11 -21.06 4.38
C TYR A 83 -4.37 -20.56 5.61
N ARG A 84 -3.05 -20.74 5.59
CA ARG A 84 -2.15 -20.08 6.52
C ARG A 84 -1.44 -18.96 5.77
N GLU A 85 -1.33 -17.82 6.45
CA GLU A 85 -0.56 -16.68 5.96
C GLU A 85 0.92 -16.89 6.32
N TYR A 86 1.78 -16.66 5.33
CA TYR A 86 3.23 -16.73 5.40
C TYR A 86 3.81 -15.53 4.67
N SER A 87 5.06 -15.19 4.89
CA SER A 87 5.81 -14.47 3.86
C SER A 87 6.11 -15.39 2.67
N GLU A 88 6.38 -14.85 1.48
CA GLU A 88 6.76 -15.65 0.32
C GLU A 88 8.05 -16.44 0.57
N TYR A 89 8.99 -15.85 1.32
CA TYR A 89 10.21 -16.51 1.77
C TYR A 89 9.91 -17.71 2.68
N GLU A 90 9.12 -17.50 3.74
CA GLU A 90 8.74 -18.58 4.68
C GLU A 90 7.98 -19.71 3.96
N ALA A 91 7.09 -19.37 3.03
CA ALA A 91 6.35 -20.36 2.26
C ALA A 91 7.26 -21.23 1.39
N LEU A 92 8.33 -20.66 0.83
CA LEU A 92 9.30 -21.41 0.02
C LEU A 92 10.19 -22.31 0.89
N GLU A 93 10.67 -21.84 2.05
CA GLU A 93 11.46 -22.64 3.00
C GLU A 93 10.67 -23.83 3.54
N GLU A 94 9.43 -23.62 4.00
CA GLU A 94 8.55 -24.68 4.51
C GLU A 94 8.25 -25.76 3.46
N VAL A 95 8.34 -25.42 2.17
CA VAL A 95 8.07 -26.35 1.08
C VAL A 95 9.33 -27.06 0.57
N GLU A 96 10.51 -26.44 0.72
CA GLU A 96 11.79 -27.10 0.42
C GLU A 96 11.96 -28.39 1.25
N GLU A 97 11.45 -28.42 2.49
CA GLU A 97 11.44 -29.63 3.32
C GLU A 97 10.47 -30.72 2.83
N VAL A 98 9.51 -30.41 1.95
CA VAL A 98 8.33 -31.25 1.64
C VAL A 98 8.32 -31.77 0.19
N ASP A 99 9.41 -31.58 -0.55
CA ASP A 99 9.70 -32.21 -1.86
C ASP A 99 8.70 -31.79 -2.98
N TYR A 100 8.20 -30.55 -2.94
CA TYR A 100 7.40 -29.96 -4.03
C TYR A 100 7.80 -28.50 -4.30
N TYR A 101 7.38 -27.92 -5.41
CA TYR A 101 7.65 -26.52 -5.76
C TYR A 101 6.39 -25.67 -5.58
N LEU A 102 6.56 -24.44 -5.11
CA LEU A 102 5.50 -23.45 -4.93
C LEU A 102 5.69 -22.29 -5.91
N GLU A 103 4.61 -21.92 -6.59
CA GLU A 103 4.56 -20.82 -7.56
C GLU A 103 3.47 -19.80 -7.21
N ARG A 104 3.68 -18.56 -7.61
CA ARG A 104 2.64 -17.52 -7.54
C ARG A 104 1.42 -17.96 -8.35
N CYS A 105 0.23 -17.86 -7.75
CA CYS A 105 -1.00 -17.99 -8.51
C CYS A 105 -1.12 -16.84 -9.52
N THR A 106 -1.11 -17.16 -10.82
CA THR A 106 -1.17 -16.16 -11.91
C THR A 106 -2.49 -15.37 -11.99
N ALA A 107 -3.52 -15.79 -11.25
CA ALA A 107 -4.79 -15.09 -11.19
C ALA A 107 -4.91 -14.11 -10.01
N CYS A 108 -3.93 -14.10 -9.11
CA CYS A 108 -3.83 -13.06 -8.09
C CYS A 108 -3.26 -11.79 -8.71
N ASP A 109 -3.73 -10.64 -8.23
CA ASP A 109 -3.24 -9.34 -8.67
C ASP A 109 -2.00 -8.95 -7.86
N TRP A 110 -0.88 -9.60 -8.16
CA TRP A 110 0.38 -9.46 -7.42
C TRP A 110 0.96 -8.05 -7.53
N ASP A 111 0.76 -7.37 -8.66
CA ASP A 111 1.21 -5.98 -8.84
C ASP A 111 0.44 -5.05 -7.90
N LYS A 112 -0.87 -5.27 -7.76
CA LYS A 112 -1.67 -4.54 -6.78
C LYS A 112 -1.27 -4.91 -5.35
N ALA A 113 -1.05 -6.19 -5.07
CA ALA A 113 -0.59 -6.63 -3.74
C ALA A 113 0.73 -5.96 -3.35
N ALA A 114 1.71 -5.90 -4.25
CA ALA A 114 2.99 -5.25 -4.01
C ALA A 114 2.83 -3.75 -3.70
N LYS A 115 1.98 -3.06 -4.47
CA LYS A 115 1.67 -1.65 -4.23
C LYS A 115 0.98 -1.45 -2.88
N ASP A 116 -0.07 -2.21 -2.61
CA ASP A 116 -0.82 -2.12 -1.37
C ASP A 116 0.07 -2.47 -0.16
N HIS A 117 0.97 -3.44 -0.30
CA HIS A 117 1.91 -3.84 0.74
C HIS A 117 2.96 -2.76 1.02
N ALA A 118 3.59 -2.20 -0.02
CA ALA A 118 4.58 -1.13 0.08
C ALA A 118 3.99 0.15 0.72
N LEU A 119 2.69 0.41 0.50
CA LEU A 119 1.99 1.54 1.10
C LEU A 119 1.52 1.30 2.56
N ASN A 120 1.49 0.04 3.01
CA ASN A 120 0.94 -0.35 4.32
C ASN A 120 1.99 -0.79 5.36
N VAL A 121 3.28 -0.55 5.11
CA VAL A 121 4.41 -0.96 5.98
C VAL A 121 4.27 -0.44 7.43
N ASP A 122 3.43 0.57 7.68
CA ASP A 122 3.22 1.20 8.99
C ASP A 122 2.25 0.44 9.95
N ARG A 123 1.75 -0.76 9.58
CA ARG A 123 0.73 -1.50 10.36
C ARG A 123 1.11 -2.88 10.88
N ARG A 124 2.24 -3.43 10.48
CA ARG A 124 2.75 -4.70 11.03
C ARG A 124 4.07 -4.39 11.71
N ASP A 125 4.22 -4.88 12.95
CA ASP A 125 5.29 -4.57 13.89
C ASP A 125 6.67 -4.34 13.23
N PRO A 126 7.49 -3.40 13.75
CA PRO A 126 8.87 -3.30 13.34
C PRO A 126 9.51 -4.66 13.64
N VAL A 127 10.05 -5.29 12.61
CA VAL A 127 10.84 -6.52 12.72
C VAL A 127 11.81 -6.37 13.89
N GLN A 128 11.61 -7.21 14.90
CA GLN A 128 12.57 -7.40 15.98
C GLN A 128 13.82 -8.07 15.40
N GLY A 129 14.99 -7.39 15.49
CA GLY A 129 16.33 -7.97 15.27
C GLY A 129 16.66 -8.19 13.79
N VAL A 130 17.84 -7.85 13.27
CA VAL A 130 19.20 -7.85 13.84
C VAL A 130 19.99 -6.65 13.29
#